data_AF-A0A847V8N4-F1
#
_entry.id   AF-A0A847V8N4-F1
#
_cell.length_a   1.000
_cell.length_b   1.000
_cell.length_c   1.000
_cell.angle_alpha   90.00
_cell.angle_beta   90.00
_cell.angle_gamma   90.00
#
_symmetry.space_group_name_H-M   'P 1'
#
loop_
_entity.id
_entity.type
_entity.pdbx_description
1 polymer ?
#
loop_
_entity_poly.entity_id
_entity_poly.type
_entity_poly.pdbx_seq_one_letter_code
_entity_poly.pdbx_strand_id
1 'polypeptide(L)'
;MLGALVFVLDVFFPIPLRIPGSSGTWWVIPVMVGATLVGRPGAGAYMGLIAGLLASFFGSDPLHVFDLLKHVALGATVDVLTLLFTGRIDLVGVGFIVGAGANLAKMTVNYAVNLFFGVQAHFILLGIGIASVTHLVFGGIGGVLAVLLVRRLRRAGVIDGNV
;
A
#
# COMPACT_ATOMS: atom_id res chain seq x y z
N MET A 1 14.11 7.22 4.32
CA MET A 1 13.87 8.18 3.20
C MET A 1 12.73 7.75 2.29
N LEU A 2 12.64 6.49 1.85
CA LEU A 2 11.51 6.02 1.02
C LEU A 2 10.13 6.21 1.67
N GLY A 3 9.98 5.98 2.99
CA GLY A 3 8.72 6.26 3.69
C GLY A 3 8.27 7.73 3.64
N ALA A 4 9.22 8.68 3.61
CA ALA A 4 8.91 10.10 3.45
C ALA A 4 8.51 10.43 1.99
N LEU A 5 9.11 9.74 1.01
CA LEU A 5 8.71 9.85 -0.39
C LEU A 5 7.29 9.33 -0.63
N VAL A 6 6.89 8.24 0.03
CA VAL A 6 5.52 7.72 0.00
C VAL A 6 4.53 8.81 0.44
N PHE A 7 4.83 9.48 1.55
CA PHE A 7 4.02 10.56 2.09
C PHE A 7 3.98 11.78 1.14
N VAL A 8 5.13 12.21 0.62
CA VAL A 8 5.22 13.33 -0.33
C VAL A 8 4.43 13.04 -1.62
N LEU A 9 4.50 11.80 -2.14
CA LEU A 9 3.72 11.42 -3.32
C LEU A 9 2.21 11.48 -3.07
N ASP A 10 1.74 11.04 -1.91
CA ASP A 10 0.31 11.12 -1.55
C ASP A 10 -0.17 12.57 -1.38
N VAL A 11 0.65 13.43 -0.77
CA VAL A 11 0.32 14.85 -0.54
C VAL A 11 0.32 15.66 -1.83
N PHE A 12 1.28 15.42 -2.75
CA PHE A 12 1.44 16.23 -3.96
C PHE A 12 0.71 15.69 -5.19
N PHE A 13 0.37 14.39 -5.24
CA PHE A 13 -0.37 13.78 -6.36
C PHE A 13 -1.71 13.16 -5.93
N PRO A 14 -2.62 13.91 -5.28
CA PRO A 14 -3.97 13.42 -5.08
C PRO A 14 -4.64 13.29 -6.45
N ILE A 15 -4.89 12.06 -6.91
CA ILE A 15 -5.75 11.84 -8.08
C ILE A 15 -7.18 12.20 -7.66
N PRO A 16 -7.83 13.23 -8.25
CA PRO A 16 -9.18 13.63 -7.89
C PRO A 16 -10.24 12.70 -8.49
N LEU A 17 -9.97 11.39 -8.51
CA LEU A 17 -10.99 10.38 -8.75
C LEU A 17 -11.72 10.20 -7.43
N ARG A 18 -12.93 10.78 -7.32
CA ARG A 18 -13.94 10.56 -6.26
C ARG A 18 -14.43 9.10 -6.20
N ILE A 19 -13.50 8.15 -6.26
CA ILE A 19 -13.75 6.72 -6.30
C ILE A 19 -13.04 6.10 -5.09
N PRO A 20 -13.75 5.34 -4.24
CA PRO A 20 -13.15 4.69 -3.07
C PRO A 20 -11.98 3.79 -3.48
N GLY A 21 -10.75 4.08 -3.04
CA GLY A 21 -9.57 3.24 -3.28
C GLY A 21 -8.58 3.75 -4.33
N SER A 22 -8.85 4.88 -5.00
CA SER A 22 -7.95 5.50 -5.98
C SER A 22 -6.62 5.98 -5.37
N SER A 23 -6.63 6.41 -4.10
CA SER A 23 -5.41 6.79 -3.38
C SER A 23 -4.49 5.60 -3.09
N GLY A 24 -5.04 4.39 -2.97
CA GLY A 24 -4.29 3.16 -2.64
C GLY A 24 -3.16 2.84 -3.63
N THR A 25 -3.31 3.22 -4.90
CA THR A 25 -2.29 2.99 -5.93
C THR A 25 -0.97 3.71 -5.60
N TRP A 26 -1.02 4.95 -5.10
CA TRP A 26 0.19 5.73 -4.76
C TRP A 26 0.86 5.31 -3.47
N TRP A 27 0.14 4.62 -2.57
CA TRP A 27 0.73 4.04 -1.37
C TRP A 27 1.45 2.73 -1.66
N VAL A 28 0.84 1.87 -2.51
CA VAL A 28 1.38 0.53 -2.80
C VAL A 28 2.67 0.61 -3.62
N ILE A 29 2.76 1.50 -4.62
CA ILE A 29 3.93 1.59 -5.51
C ILE A 29 5.25 1.82 -4.74
N PRO A 30 5.42 2.92 -3.99
CA PRO A 30 6.68 3.22 -3.32
C PRO A 30 6.98 2.27 -2.16
N VAL A 31 5.97 1.76 -1.44
CA VAL A 31 6.19 0.75 -0.39
C VAL A 31 6.67 -0.57 -0.98
N MET A 32 6.08 -1.01 -2.09
CA MET A 32 6.48 -2.25 -2.76
C MET A 32 7.84 -2.11 -3.45
N VAL A 33 8.08 -1.03 -4.18
CA VAL A 33 9.41 -0.74 -4.77
C VAL A 33 10.46 -0.65 -3.67
N GLY A 34 10.16 0.01 -2.55
CA GLY A 34 11.09 0.13 -1.44
C GLY A 34 11.38 -1.20 -0.74
N ALA A 35 10.35 -2.01 -0.46
CA ALA A 35 10.52 -3.33 0.16
C ALA A 35 11.37 -4.26 -0.72
N THR A 36 11.11 -4.26 -2.03
CA THR A 36 11.86 -5.06 -3.02
C THR A 36 13.28 -4.56 -3.24
N LEU A 37 13.52 -3.24 -3.16
CA LEU A 37 14.86 -2.65 -3.26
C LEU A 37 15.73 -2.98 -2.04
N VAL A 38 15.15 -2.93 -0.85
CA VAL A 38 15.88 -3.22 0.41
C VAL A 38 16.17 -4.71 0.55
N GLY A 39 15.29 -5.56 0.03
CA GLY A 39 15.50 -7.02 -0.01
C GLY A 39 15.59 -7.68 1.36
N ARG A 40 15.04 -7.06 2.40
CA ARG A 40 15.01 -7.60 3.76
C ARG A 40 13.59 -7.75 4.29
N PRO A 41 13.27 -8.85 5.01
CA PRO A 41 12.02 -8.98 5.74
C PRO A 41 11.84 -7.79 6.70
N GLY A 42 10.68 -7.14 6.67
CA GLY A 42 10.35 -6.02 7.56
C GLY A 42 10.58 -4.63 6.95
N ALA A 43 11.13 -4.52 5.74
CA ALA A 43 11.38 -3.23 5.10
C ALA A 43 10.09 -2.48 4.76
N GLY A 44 9.07 -3.18 4.26
CA GLY A 44 7.75 -2.63 3.97
C GLY A 44 7.02 -2.15 5.23
N ALA A 45 7.07 -2.91 6.31
CA ALA A 45 6.47 -2.56 7.60
C ALA A 45 7.12 -1.31 8.20
N TYR A 46 8.45 -1.19 8.13
CA TYR A 46 9.17 0.02 8.55
C TYR A 46 8.78 1.24 7.69
N MET A 47 8.66 1.06 6.37
CA MET A 47 8.18 2.14 5.50
C MET A 47 6.74 2.53 5.82
N GLY A 48 5.87 1.55 6.08
CA GLY A 48 4.48 1.75 6.50
C GLY A 48 4.37 2.46 7.86
N LEU A 49 5.27 2.18 8.80
CA LEU A 49 5.34 2.85 10.09
C LEU A 49 5.73 4.32 9.93
N ILE A 50 6.80 4.61 9.19
CA ILE A 50 7.25 5.99 8.94
C ILE A 50 6.18 6.77 8.17
N ALA A 51 5.61 6.15 7.13
CA ALA A 51 4.50 6.69 6.35
C ALA A 51 3.27 7.01 7.21
N GLY A 52 2.86 6.06 8.04
CA GLY A 52 1.71 6.20 8.93
C GLY A 52 1.93 7.27 10.00
N LEU A 53 3.15 7.37 10.53
CA LEU A 53 3.51 8.40 11.51
C LEU A 53 3.43 9.78 10.88
N LEU A 54 3.98 9.96 9.68
CA LEU A 54 3.84 11.22 8.93
C LEU A 54 2.38 11.54 8.58
N ALA A 55 1.60 10.55 8.11
CA ALA A 55 0.19 10.72 7.82
C ALA A 55 -0.61 11.14 9.07
N SER A 56 -0.31 10.56 10.23
CA SER A 56 -0.95 10.93 11.50
C SER A 56 -0.62 12.35 11.96
N PHE A 57 0.58 12.86 11.68
CA PHE A 57 0.97 14.24 12.04
C PHE A 57 0.43 15.29 11.06
N PHE A 58 0.33 14.96 9.77
CA PHE A 58 -0.07 15.92 8.73
C PHE A 58 -1.54 15.80 8.29
N GLY A 59 -2.25 14.76 8.73
CA GLY A 59 -3.70 14.68 8.82
C GLY A 59 -4.50 14.95 7.55
N SER A 60 -4.79 13.91 6.77
CA SER A 60 -5.75 13.97 5.65
C SER A 60 -7.13 13.36 5.95
N ASP A 61 -7.30 12.61 7.05
CA ASP A 61 -8.52 11.87 7.41
C ASP A 61 -9.00 12.20 8.85
N PRO A 62 -10.30 12.38 9.15
CA PRO A 62 -10.83 12.80 10.46
C PRO A 62 -10.38 11.99 11.71
N LEU A 63 -9.86 10.76 11.50
CA LEU A 63 -9.36 9.83 12.52
C LEU A 63 -7.82 9.70 12.44
N HIS A 64 -7.12 10.84 12.41
CA HIS A 64 -5.69 10.98 12.12
C HIS A 64 -4.76 9.99 12.86
N VAL A 65 -5.05 9.64 14.12
CA VAL A 65 -4.20 8.74 14.94
C VAL A 65 -4.19 7.29 14.41
N PHE A 66 -5.27 6.86 13.78
CA PHE A 66 -5.42 5.48 13.29
C PHE A 66 -4.84 5.27 11.89
N ASP A 67 -4.38 6.34 11.23
CA ASP A 67 -3.70 6.22 9.94
C ASP A 67 -2.38 5.47 10.07
N LEU A 68 -1.74 5.51 11.24
CA LEU A 68 -0.59 4.68 11.55
C LEU A 68 -0.89 3.18 11.33
N LEU A 69 -2.01 2.69 11.87
CA LEU A 69 -2.42 1.29 11.76
C LEU A 69 -2.71 0.89 10.31
N LYS A 70 -3.38 1.77 9.54
CA LYS A 70 -3.69 1.53 8.13
C LYS A 70 -2.41 1.33 7.29
N HIS A 71 -1.42 2.18 7.49
CA HIS A 71 -0.18 2.17 6.71
C HIS A 71 0.81 1.11 7.18
N VAL A 72 0.87 0.82 8.48
CA VAL A 72 1.62 -0.33 9.01
C VAL A 72 1.04 -1.63 8.48
N ALA A 73 -0.29 -1.80 8.46
CA ALA A 73 -0.93 -3.00 7.92
C ALA A 73 -0.66 -3.18 6.42
N LEU A 74 -0.68 -2.09 5.64
CA LEU A 74 -0.27 -2.11 4.23
C LEU A 74 1.18 -2.60 4.09
N GLY A 75 2.11 -1.98 4.82
CA GLY A 75 3.54 -2.34 4.76
C GLY A 75 3.84 -3.76 5.22
N ALA A 76 3.22 -4.21 6.31
CA ALA A 76 3.35 -5.56 6.82
C ALA A 76 2.79 -6.61 5.85
N THR A 77 1.68 -6.30 5.18
CA THR A 77 1.09 -7.21 4.17
C THR A 77 2.01 -7.33 2.95
N VAL A 78 2.62 -6.22 2.51
CA VAL A 78 3.64 -6.26 1.45
C VAL A 78 4.81 -7.13 1.87
N ASP A 79 5.31 -7.01 3.10
CA ASP A 79 6.42 -7.84 3.57
C ASP A 79 6.07 -9.32 3.64
N VAL A 80 4.92 -9.67 4.21
CA VAL A 80 4.48 -11.08 4.32
C VAL A 80 4.30 -11.69 2.93
N LEU A 81 3.66 -10.97 2.01
CA LEU A 81 3.43 -11.49 0.65
C LEU A 81 4.71 -11.51 -0.18
N THR A 82 5.59 -10.52 -0.07
CA THR A 82 6.88 -10.55 -0.78
C THR A 82 7.80 -11.66 -0.25
N LEU A 83 7.77 -11.95 1.05
CA LEU A 83 8.46 -13.10 1.64
C LEU A 83 7.87 -14.43 1.19
N LEU A 84 6.54 -14.54 1.13
CA LEU A 84 5.87 -15.73 0.65
C LEU A 84 6.19 -16.03 -0.83
N PHE A 85 6.41 -15.00 -1.63
CA PHE A 85 6.74 -15.08 -3.05
C PHE A 85 8.22 -14.75 -3.35
N THR A 86 9.13 -14.98 -2.40
CA THR A 86 10.58 -14.74 -2.56
C THR A 86 11.08 -15.37 -3.88
N GLY A 87 11.75 -14.58 -4.71
CA GLY A 87 12.26 -14.99 -6.03
C GLY A 87 11.24 -14.98 -7.19
N ARG A 88 9.95 -14.67 -6.95
CA ARG A 88 8.91 -14.58 -8.01
C ARG A 88 8.31 -13.18 -8.16
N ILE A 89 8.87 -12.19 -7.48
CA ILE A 89 8.42 -10.79 -7.55
C ILE A 89 8.54 -10.22 -8.96
N ASP A 90 9.44 -10.78 -9.79
CA ASP A 90 9.51 -10.41 -11.19
C ASP A 90 8.24 -10.77 -11.95
N LEU A 91 7.38 -11.69 -11.49
CA LEU A 91 6.13 -12.01 -12.17
C LEU A 91 5.08 -10.92 -11.92
N VAL A 92 4.53 -10.39 -13.01
CA VAL A 92 3.48 -9.35 -12.98
C VAL A 92 2.26 -9.80 -12.15
N GLY A 93 1.91 -11.09 -12.20
CA GLY A 93 0.83 -11.66 -11.40
C GLY A 93 1.10 -11.63 -9.88
N VAL A 94 2.33 -11.87 -9.46
CA VAL A 94 2.73 -11.75 -8.05
C VAL A 94 2.66 -10.29 -7.61
N GLY A 95 3.12 -9.38 -8.48
CA GLY A 95 2.94 -7.93 -8.31
C GLY A 95 1.50 -7.54 -8.00
N PHE A 96 0.58 -8.01 -8.84
CA PHE A 96 -0.85 -7.76 -8.68
C PHE A 96 -1.39 -8.28 -7.35
N ILE A 97 -1.06 -9.52 -6.96
CA ILE A 97 -1.54 -10.14 -5.71
C ILE A 97 -1.03 -9.38 -4.49
N VAL A 98 0.27 -9.03 -4.47
CA VAL A 98 0.88 -8.28 -3.37
C VAL A 98 0.23 -6.90 -3.24
N GLY A 99 0.07 -6.18 -4.35
CA GLY A 99 -0.52 -4.85 -4.35
C GLY A 99 -2.01 -4.85 -3.99
N ALA A 100 -2.78 -5.81 -4.51
CA ALA A 100 -4.18 -6.00 -4.15
C ALA A 100 -4.34 -6.35 -2.67
N GLY A 101 -3.54 -7.30 -2.16
CA GLY A 101 -3.55 -7.70 -0.76
C GLY A 101 -3.21 -6.55 0.19
N ALA A 102 -2.17 -5.77 -0.13
CA ALA A 102 -1.77 -4.62 0.66
C ALA A 102 -2.85 -3.53 0.74
N ASN A 103 -3.55 -3.27 -0.37
CA ASN A 103 -4.62 -2.28 -0.40
C ASN A 103 -5.91 -2.78 0.29
N LEU A 104 -6.21 -4.07 0.20
CA LEU A 104 -7.30 -4.69 0.96
C LEU A 104 -7.03 -4.70 2.47
N ALA A 105 -5.77 -4.90 2.88
CA ALA A 105 -5.39 -4.79 4.28
C ALA A 105 -5.59 -3.37 4.81
N LYS A 106 -5.17 -2.34 4.05
CA LYS A 106 -5.43 -0.93 4.37
C LYS A 106 -6.94 -0.66 4.53
N MET A 107 -7.73 -1.15 3.58
CA MET A 107 -9.19 -1.03 3.59
C MET A 107 -9.77 -1.69 4.86
N THR A 108 -9.40 -2.93 5.15
CA THR A 108 -9.90 -3.70 6.30
C THR A 108 -9.62 -2.99 7.62
N VAL A 109 -8.41 -2.47 7.80
CA VAL A 109 -8.05 -1.71 9.01
C VAL A 109 -8.84 -0.40 9.09
N ASN A 110 -9.02 0.30 7.97
CA ASN A 110 -9.84 1.51 7.95
C ASN A 110 -11.29 1.20 8.37
N TYR A 111 -11.89 0.13 7.86
CA TYR A 111 -13.25 -0.27 8.26
C TYR A 111 -13.33 -0.72 9.71
N ALA A 112 -12.35 -1.49 10.20
CA ALA A 112 -12.32 -1.91 11.60
C ALA A 112 -12.27 -0.71 12.56
N VAL A 113 -11.47 0.31 12.23
CA VAL A 113 -11.40 1.56 12.99
C VAL A 113 -12.73 2.31 12.93
N ASN A 114 -13.33 2.47 11.75
CA ASN A 114 -14.62 3.17 11.62
C ASN A 114 -15.75 2.46 12.38
N LEU A 115 -15.76 1.13 12.38
CA LEU A 115 -16.73 0.33 13.14
C LEU A 115 -16.52 0.51 14.66
N PHE A 116 -15.28 0.54 15.13
CA PHE A 116 -14.94 0.73 16.54
C PHE A 116 -15.44 2.08 17.08
N PHE A 117 -15.41 3.14 16.26
CA PHE A 117 -15.91 4.47 16.61
C PHE A 117 -17.41 4.68 16.35
N GLY A 118 -18.16 3.61 16.05
CA GLY A 118 -19.62 3.64 15.98
C GLY A 118 -20.19 4.30 14.71
N VAL A 119 -19.41 4.38 13.63
CA VAL A 119 -19.92 4.83 12.33
C VAL A 119 -20.98 3.82 11.82
N GLN A 120 -22.11 4.32 11.33
CA GLN A 120 -23.28 3.52 10.91
C GLN A 120 -22.89 2.36 9.98
N ALA A 121 -23.00 1.13 10.50
CA ALA A 121 -22.64 -0.13 9.83
C ALA A 121 -23.39 -0.39 8.51
N HIS A 122 -24.55 0.24 8.32
CA HIS A 122 -25.40 0.07 7.14
C HIS A 122 -24.81 0.72 5.87
N PHE A 123 -24.09 1.84 6.00
CA PHE A 123 -23.33 2.44 4.89
C PHE A 123 -22.04 1.67 4.59
N ILE A 124 -21.49 1.00 5.60
CA ILE A 124 -20.27 0.19 5.51
C ILE A 124 -20.54 -1.09 4.69
N LEU A 125 -21.64 -1.80 4.94
CA LEU A 125 -21.95 -3.06 4.25
C LEU A 125 -22.18 -2.92 2.73
N LEU A 126 -22.90 -1.89 2.28
CA LEU A 126 -23.07 -1.61 0.84
C LEU A 126 -21.78 -1.04 0.22
N GLY A 127 -21.02 -0.24 0.98
CA GLY A 127 -19.74 0.29 0.57
C GLY A 127 -18.66 -0.78 0.41
N ILE A 128 -18.65 -1.82 1.26
CA ILE A 128 -17.62 -2.87 1.27
C ILE A 128 -17.55 -3.60 -0.06
N GLY A 129 -18.68 -3.95 -0.69
CA GLY A 129 -18.65 -4.68 -1.96
C GLY A 129 -17.95 -3.89 -3.06
N ILE A 130 -18.41 -2.66 -3.29
CA ILE A 130 -17.87 -1.77 -4.33
C ILE A 130 -16.45 -1.33 -3.97
N ALA A 131 -16.20 -0.98 -2.70
CA ALA A 131 -14.88 -0.59 -2.24
C ALA A 131 -13.87 -1.74 -2.32
N SER A 132 -14.26 -2.99 -2.05
CA SER A 132 -13.37 -4.16 -2.17
C SER A 132 -12.92 -4.35 -3.60
N VAL A 133 -13.85 -4.33 -4.56
CA VAL A 133 -13.52 -4.47 -5.99
C VAL A 133 -12.59 -3.33 -6.41
N THR A 134 -12.86 -2.11 -5.96
CA THR A 134 -12.10 -0.94 -6.38
C THR A 134 -10.71 -0.93 -5.74
N HIS A 135 -10.57 -1.29 -4.46
CA HIS A 135 -9.28 -1.45 -3.79
C HIS A 135 -8.47 -2.61 -4.38
N LEU A 136 -9.13 -3.69 -4.78
CA LEU A 136 -8.49 -4.82 -5.44
C LEU A 136 -7.91 -4.40 -6.79
N VAL A 137 -8.69 -3.71 -7.64
CA VAL A 137 -8.23 -3.26 -8.96
C VAL A 137 -7.13 -2.21 -8.83
N PHE A 138 -7.34 -1.16 -8.04
CA PHE A 138 -6.35 -0.09 -7.88
C PHE A 138 -5.08 -0.53 -7.15
N GLY A 139 -5.22 -1.42 -6.15
CA GLY A 139 -4.08 -2.03 -5.45
C GLY A 139 -3.29 -2.94 -6.39
N GLY A 140 -3.99 -3.76 -7.17
CA GLY A 140 -3.37 -4.64 -8.14
C GLY A 140 -2.64 -3.89 -9.26
N ILE A 141 -3.24 -2.83 -9.82
CA ILE A 141 -2.56 -1.94 -10.79
C ILE A 141 -1.31 -1.32 -10.18
N GLY A 142 -1.38 -0.85 -8.93
CA GLY A 142 -0.22 -0.31 -8.21
C GLY A 142 0.90 -1.34 -8.04
N GLY A 143 0.55 -2.58 -7.71
CA GLY A 143 1.52 -3.68 -7.61
C GLY A 143 2.14 -4.08 -8.95
N VAL A 144 1.36 -4.07 -10.04
CA VAL A 144 1.87 -4.29 -11.41
C VAL A 144 2.87 -3.20 -11.81
N LEU A 145 2.52 -1.94 -11.57
CA LEU A 145 3.41 -0.80 -11.86
C LEU A 145 4.71 -0.88 -11.05
N ALA A 146 4.61 -1.27 -9.76
CA ALA A 146 5.79 -1.48 -8.91
C ALA A 146 6.73 -2.54 -9.49
N VAL A 147 6.20 -3.69 -9.92
CA VAL A 147 7.02 -4.75 -10.56
C VAL A 147 7.66 -4.27 -11.85
N LEU A 148 6.93 -3.51 -12.68
CA LEU A 148 7.50 -2.96 -13.92
C LEU A 148 8.63 -1.97 -13.63
N LEU A 149 8.48 -1.13 -12.61
CA LEU A 149 9.53 -0.22 -12.13
C LEU A 149 10.76 -1.00 -11.65
N VAL A 150 10.58 -2.01 -10.80
CA VAL A 150 11.68 -2.85 -10.29
C VAL A 150 12.41 -3.55 -11.44
N ARG A 151 11.68 -4.12 -12.41
CA ARG A 151 12.26 -4.73 -13.63
C ARG A 151 13.08 -3.73 -14.46
N ARG A 152 12.66 -2.47 -14.51
CA ARG A 152 13.41 -1.41 -15.21
C ARG A 152 14.66 -1.01 -14.44
N LEU A 153 14.58 -0.89 -13.12
CA LEU A 153 15.72 -0.55 -12.26
C LEU A 153 16.79 -1.65 -12.26
N ARG A 154 16.39 -2.93 -12.22
CA ARG A 154 17.29 -4.09 -12.39
C ARG A 154 17.98 -4.06 -13.76
N ARG A 155 17.23 -3.80 -14.84
CA ARG A 155 17.80 -3.68 -16.19
C ARG A 155 18.78 -2.51 -16.36
N ALA A 156 18.57 -1.43 -15.60
CA ALA A 156 19.48 -0.29 -15.59
C ALA A 156 20.75 -0.52 -14.74
N GLY A 157 20.88 -1.67 -14.07
CA GLY A 157 22.02 -1.97 -13.20
C GLY A 157 22.04 -1.18 -11.89
N VAL A 158 20.90 -0.57 -11.51
CA VAL A 158 20.78 0.21 -10.27
C VAL A 158 20.63 -0.69 -9.04
N ILE A 159 20.13 -1.92 -9.24
CA ILE A 159 19.86 -2.90 -8.18
C ILE A 159 20.47 -4.23 -8.59
N ASP A 160 21.39 -4.77 -7.78
CA ASP A 160 21.96 -6.09 -8.00
C ASP A 160 20.90 -7.18 -7.74
N GLY A 161 20.79 -8.13 -8.67
CA GLY A 161 19.74 -9.15 -8.72
C GLY A 161 19.80 -10.24 -7.65
N ASN A 162 20.46 -10.00 -6.51
CA ASN A 162 20.70 -11.00 -5.47
C ASN A 162 19.76 -10.85 -4.27
N VAL A 163 18.45 -10.83 -4.55
CA VAL A 163 17.38 -11.04 -3.56
C VAL A 163 16.34 -12.00 -4.12
#